data_AF-A0A0L8HLD0-F1
#
_entry.id   AF-A0A0L8HLD0-F1
#
_cell.length_a   1.000
_cell.length_b   1.000
_cell.length_c   1.000
_cell.angle_alpha   90.00
_cell.angle_beta   90.00
_cell.angle_gamma   90.00
#
_symmetry.space_group_name_H-M   'P 1'
#
loop_
_entity.id
_entity.type
_entity.pdbx_description
1 polymer ?
#
loop_
_entity_poly.entity_id
_entity_poly.type
_entity_poly.pdbx_seq_one_letter_code
_entity_poly.pdbx_strand_id
1 'polypeptide(L)'
;MPDHLKNVLNDVVKAVNFIKAISLNSCLFADLCKDNGSDFETFLLYSHHYKERTSPLSSHEKMTAFKMKLHLWHSKLECEYFASFPNLNTFLDEDGLRVDADILDIIKQHVLVLHAEIQRYFPDLQNLEKVHYFITNPFAISVVDVPLEDYVIQEQFIDLLIDRGAKNAFRNMCCSEFWIEMTLSYPDVAKLALKFIVPFATTYECETAFATLLAIETKVRNKLNVAHDMRVALSKTQPNIEDIL
;
A
#
# COMPACT_ATOMS: atom_id res chain seq x y z
N MET A 1 14.30 13.67 -9.26
CA MET A 1 14.82 12.51 -8.50
C MET A 1 16.31 12.75 -8.30
N PRO A 2 16.85 12.66 -7.08
CA PRO A 2 18.30 12.77 -6.87
C PRO A 2 19.03 11.69 -7.66
N ASP A 3 20.10 12.04 -8.36
CA ASP A 3 20.78 11.12 -9.30
C ASP A 3 21.30 9.86 -8.61
N HIS A 4 21.70 9.98 -7.34
CA HIS A 4 22.15 8.84 -6.54
C HIS A 4 21.04 7.81 -6.31
N LEU A 5 19.84 8.25 -5.93
CA LEU A 5 18.69 7.37 -5.70
C LEU A 5 18.16 6.77 -7.00
N LYS A 6 18.22 7.52 -8.10
CA LYS A 6 17.92 7.01 -9.46
C LYS A 6 18.82 5.85 -9.83
N ASN A 7 20.11 5.94 -9.51
CA ASN A 7 21.08 4.90 -9.84
C ASN A 7 20.86 3.65 -8.99
N VAL A 8 20.68 3.81 -7.68
CA VAL A 8 20.35 2.69 -6.79
C VAL A 8 19.07 1.99 -7.23
N LEU A 9 18.02 2.74 -7.55
CA LEU A 9 16.75 2.17 -8.02
C LEU A 9 16.92 1.45 -9.36
N ASN A 10 17.69 2.02 -10.29
CA ASN A 10 18.00 1.37 -11.57
C ASN A 10 18.78 0.07 -11.39
N ASP A 11 19.73 0.01 -10.45
CA ASP A 11 20.52 -1.18 -10.20
C ASP A 11 19.70 -2.27 -9.49
N VAL A 12 18.82 -1.87 -8.56
CA VAL A 12 17.80 -2.77 -7.99
C VAL A 12 16.88 -3.31 -9.08
N VAL A 13 16.38 -2.45 -9.98
CA VAL A 13 15.52 -2.88 -11.10
C VAL A 13 16.24 -3.84 -12.04
N LYS A 14 17.52 -3.59 -12.36
CA LYS A 14 18.33 -4.50 -13.18
C LYS A 14 18.54 -5.85 -12.50
N ALA A 15 18.86 -5.86 -11.20
CA ALA A 15 19.05 -7.08 -10.43
C ALA A 15 17.75 -7.90 -10.35
N VAL A 16 16.63 -7.24 -10.06
CA VAL A 16 15.30 -7.87 -10.05
C VAL A 16 14.95 -8.44 -11.43
N ASN A 17 15.19 -7.69 -12.51
CA ASN A 17 14.92 -8.16 -13.87
C ASN A 17 15.81 -9.35 -14.25
N PHE A 18 17.07 -9.35 -13.85
CA PHE A 18 17.99 -10.47 -14.10
C PHE A 18 17.55 -11.73 -13.35
N ILE A 19 17.15 -11.60 -12.09
CA ILE A 19 16.71 -12.72 -11.25
C ILE A 19 15.37 -13.28 -11.74
N LYS A 20 14.49 -12.41 -12.25
CA LYS A 20 13.18 -12.79 -12.82
C LYS A 20 13.25 -13.23 -14.29
N ALA A 21 14.36 -13.02 -14.99
CA ALA A 21 14.45 -13.32 -16.44
C ALA A 21 14.28 -14.81 -16.76
N ILE A 22 14.74 -15.70 -15.88
CA ILE A 22 14.63 -17.16 -16.05
C ILE A 22 14.40 -17.86 -14.71
N SER A 23 13.67 -18.98 -14.75
CA SER A 23 13.29 -19.78 -13.57
C SER A 23 14.50 -20.23 -12.73
N LEU A 24 15.62 -20.54 -13.40
CA LEU A 24 16.85 -20.96 -12.74
C LEU A 24 17.40 -19.88 -11.79
N ASN A 25 17.37 -18.61 -12.20
CA ASN A 25 17.88 -17.51 -11.37
C ASN A 25 16.98 -17.27 -10.15
N SER A 26 15.66 -17.49 -10.30
CA SER A 26 14.72 -17.41 -9.19
C SER A 26 14.91 -18.54 -8.18
N CYS A 27 15.19 -19.77 -8.64
CA CYS A 27 15.56 -20.89 -7.76
C CYS A 27 16.86 -20.61 -7.00
N LEU A 28 17.91 -20.17 -7.72
CA LEU A 28 19.20 -19.84 -7.09
C LEU A 28 19.09 -18.70 -6.07
N PHE A 29 18.21 -17.73 -6.32
CA PHE A 29 17.91 -16.67 -5.36
C PHE A 29 17.18 -17.19 -4.13
N ALA A 30 16.24 -18.13 -4.28
CA ALA A 30 15.55 -18.76 -3.16
C ALA A 30 16.52 -19.51 -2.24
N ASP A 31 17.46 -20.26 -2.83
CA ASP A 31 18.49 -20.98 -2.10
C ASP A 31 19.43 -20.01 -1.38
N LEU A 32 19.83 -18.92 -2.03
CA LEU A 32 20.63 -17.85 -1.42
C LEU A 32 19.91 -17.19 -0.22
N CYS A 33 18.60 -16.98 -0.32
CA CYS A 33 17.80 -16.43 0.78
C CYS A 33 17.72 -17.40 1.97
N LYS A 34 17.56 -18.70 1.72
CA LYS A 34 17.56 -19.74 2.76
C LYS A 34 18.87 -19.82 3.50
N ASP A 35 19.98 -19.81 2.76
CA ASP A 35 21.33 -19.90 3.34
C ASP A 35 21.64 -18.68 4.22
N ASN A 36 21.02 -17.53 3.93
CA ASN A 36 21.17 -16.30 4.70
C ASN A 36 20.11 -16.13 5.80
N GLY A 37 19.30 -17.15 6.08
CA GLY A 37 18.27 -17.11 7.14
C GLY A 37 17.14 -16.12 6.87
N SER A 38 16.85 -15.83 5.60
CA SER A 38 15.75 -14.95 5.20
C SER A 38 14.44 -15.73 5.11
N ASP A 39 13.38 -15.18 5.73
CA ASP A 39 12.01 -15.70 5.59
C ASP A 39 11.42 -15.49 4.18
N PHE A 40 12.12 -14.77 3.30
CA PHE A 40 11.65 -14.40 1.96
C PHE A 40 12.40 -15.16 0.87
N GLU A 41 11.84 -16.28 0.41
CA GLU A 41 12.45 -17.16 -0.61
C GLU A 41 12.16 -16.73 -2.05
N THR A 42 11.41 -15.65 -2.26
CA THR A 42 11.02 -15.20 -3.61
C THR A 42 10.96 -13.69 -3.63
N PHE A 43 11.49 -13.07 -4.71
CA PHE A 43 11.20 -11.67 -4.98
C PHE A 43 9.70 -11.51 -5.13
N LEU A 44 9.07 -10.93 -4.11
CA LEU A 44 7.66 -10.57 -4.14
C LEU A 44 7.37 -9.89 -5.49
N LEU A 45 6.54 -10.52 -6.32
CA LEU A 45 5.50 -9.73 -6.95
C LEU A 45 4.81 -9.05 -5.78
N TYR A 46 4.54 -7.77 -5.90
CA TYR A 46 3.89 -6.93 -4.89
C TYR A 46 2.51 -7.48 -4.39
N SER A 47 2.13 -8.70 -4.79
CA SER A 47 0.81 -9.31 -4.75
C SER A 47 0.63 -10.49 -3.79
N HIS A 48 1.66 -11.26 -3.38
CA HIS A 48 1.37 -12.58 -2.77
C HIS A 48 1.11 -12.62 -1.25
N HIS A 49 1.32 -11.50 -0.53
CA HIS A 49 0.98 -11.37 0.89
C HIS A 49 -0.12 -10.34 1.20
N TYR A 50 -0.74 -9.69 0.20
CA TYR A 50 -1.93 -8.87 0.41
C TYR A 50 -3.20 -9.74 0.52
N LYS A 51 -3.16 -10.70 1.45
CA LYS A 51 -4.34 -11.42 1.93
C LYS A 51 -5.11 -10.62 3.00
N GLU A 52 -4.70 -9.38 3.24
CA GLU A 52 -5.51 -8.34 3.86
C GLU A 52 -5.79 -7.30 2.78
N ARG A 53 -7.06 -6.96 2.61
CA ARG A 53 -7.52 -5.85 1.77
C ARG A 53 -6.87 -4.54 2.24
N THR A 54 -5.65 -4.22 1.83
CA THR A 54 -5.16 -2.85 1.99
C THR A 54 -5.83 -2.02 0.93
N SER A 55 -6.99 -1.52 1.29
CA SER A 55 -7.55 -0.36 0.62
C SER A 55 -6.48 0.74 0.58
N PRO A 56 -6.46 1.61 -0.45
CA PRO A 56 -5.66 2.83 -0.49
C PRO A 56 -5.63 3.62 0.83
N LEU A 57 -6.75 3.59 1.56
CA LEU A 57 -6.94 4.12 2.91
C LEU A 57 -5.93 3.52 3.92
N SER A 58 -5.73 2.21 3.92
CA SER A 58 -4.76 1.54 4.81
C SER A 58 -3.31 1.87 4.50
N SER A 59 -2.96 2.00 3.22
CA SER A 59 -1.61 2.39 2.80
C SER A 59 -1.28 3.82 3.23
N HIS A 60 -2.27 4.72 3.18
CA HIS A 60 -2.14 6.07 3.70
C HIS A 60 -1.91 6.09 5.21
N GLU A 61 -2.72 5.36 6.00
CA GLU A 61 -2.55 5.25 7.45
C GLU A 61 -1.15 4.75 7.84
N LYS A 62 -0.63 3.75 7.13
CA LYS A 62 0.73 3.22 7.34
C LYS A 62 1.79 4.29 7.06
N MET A 63 1.63 5.08 5.98
CA MET A 63 2.55 6.15 5.63
C MET A 63 2.54 7.28 6.67
N THR A 64 1.34 7.71 7.08
CA THR A 64 1.16 8.74 8.11
C THR A 64 1.74 8.29 9.46
N ALA A 65 1.47 7.05 9.87
CA ALA A 65 2.06 6.47 11.09
C ALA A 65 3.58 6.41 11.02
N PHE A 66 4.16 6.05 9.86
CA PHE A 66 5.61 6.03 9.68
C PHE A 66 6.20 7.43 9.78
N LYS A 67 5.56 8.45 9.18
CA LYS A 67 5.97 9.84 9.32
C LYS A 67 5.97 10.30 10.80
N MET A 68 4.93 9.95 11.56
CA MET A 68 4.86 10.24 13.00
C MET A 68 5.96 9.52 13.78
N LYS A 69 6.27 8.27 13.44
CA LYS A 69 7.39 7.52 14.04
C LYS A 69 8.72 8.20 13.78
N LEU A 70 9.00 8.71 12.57
CA LEU A 70 10.24 9.45 12.29
C LEU A 70 10.37 10.70 13.15
N HIS A 71 9.28 11.44 13.35
CA HIS A 71 9.27 12.60 14.25
C HIS A 71 9.56 12.19 15.70
N LEU A 72 8.95 11.10 16.17
CA LEU A 72 9.23 10.53 17.49
C LEU A 72 10.70 10.12 17.62
N TRP A 73 11.24 9.40 16.63
CA TRP A 73 12.63 8.94 16.63
C TRP A 73 13.61 10.10 16.69
N HIS A 74 13.35 11.18 15.94
CA HIS A 74 14.15 12.40 16.02
C HIS A 74 14.18 12.97 17.44
N SER A 75 13.00 13.14 18.06
CA SER A 75 12.91 13.62 19.45
C SER A 75 13.59 12.69 20.46
N LYS A 76 13.55 11.37 20.24
CA LYS A 76 14.23 10.40 21.11
C LYS A 76 15.75 10.44 20.96
N LEU A 77 16.26 10.70 19.76
CA LEU A 77 17.69 10.88 19.51
C LEU A 77 18.25 12.15 20.18
N GLU A 78 17.43 13.17 20.40
CA GLU A 78 17.84 14.35 21.20
C GLU A 78 18.10 14.01 22.68
N CYS A 79 17.42 12.99 23.20
CA CYS A 79 17.61 12.48 24.56
C CYS A 79 18.58 11.28 24.63
N GLU A 80 19.36 11.03 23.57
CA GLU A 80 20.27 9.86 23.47
C GLU A 80 19.55 8.52 23.71
N TYR A 81 18.27 8.41 23.30
CA TYR A 81 17.46 7.22 23.49
C TYR A 81 17.31 6.41 22.18
N PHE A 82 17.90 5.22 22.14
CA PHE A 82 18.07 4.44 20.91
C PHE A 82 17.10 3.27 20.73
N ALA A 83 16.09 3.08 21.60
CA ALA A 83 15.17 1.94 21.50
C ALA A 83 14.36 1.87 20.18
N SER A 84 14.34 2.96 19.42
CA SER A 84 13.77 3.01 18.06
C SER A 84 14.60 2.24 17.03
N PHE A 85 15.85 1.90 17.37
CA PHE A 85 16.82 1.20 16.55
C PHE A 85 17.30 -0.05 17.31
N PRO A 86 16.54 -1.16 17.29
CA PRO A 86 16.79 -2.31 18.17
C PRO A 86 18.21 -2.89 18.08
N ASN A 87 18.76 -2.97 16.86
CA ASN A 87 20.13 -3.47 16.64
C ASN A 87 21.19 -2.53 17.20
N LEU A 88 20.98 -1.21 17.11
CA LEU A 88 21.89 -0.24 17.69
C LEU A 88 21.78 -0.24 19.22
N ASN A 89 20.56 -0.31 19.76
CA ASN A 89 20.33 -0.31 21.20
C ASN A 89 20.96 -1.54 21.87
N THR A 90 20.75 -2.73 21.29
CA THR A 90 21.36 -3.98 21.77
C THR A 90 22.89 -3.93 21.72
N PHE A 91 23.47 -3.45 20.61
CA PHE A 91 24.92 -3.26 20.49
C PHE A 91 25.50 -2.31 21.56
N LEU A 92 24.81 -1.21 21.85
CA LEU A 92 25.25 -0.26 22.89
C LEU A 92 25.12 -0.86 24.30
N ASP A 93 24.05 -1.61 24.56
CA ASP A 93 23.79 -2.25 25.85
C ASP A 93 24.77 -3.40 26.15
N GLU A 94 25.13 -4.20 25.15
CA GLU A 94 26.03 -5.35 25.28
C GLU A 94 27.49 -4.91 25.53
N ASP A 95 27.95 -3.88 24.81
CA ASP A 95 29.34 -3.43 24.88
C ASP A 95 29.55 -2.22 25.84
N GLY A 96 28.48 -1.68 26.43
CA GLY A 96 28.53 -0.51 27.32
C GLY A 96 29.02 0.76 26.61
N LEU A 97 28.84 0.83 25.29
CA LEU A 97 29.39 1.88 24.44
C LEU A 97 28.47 3.11 24.41
N ARG A 98 29.08 4.27 24.15
CA ARG A 98 28.35 5.50 23.84
C ARG A 98 28.55 5.85 22.37
N VAL A 99 27.49 6.38 21.75
CA VAL A 99 27.57 6.90 20.39
C VAL A 99 28.34 8.22 20.42
N ASP A 100 29.30 8.37 19.51
CA ASP A 100 30.04 9.62 19.33
C ASP A 100 29.07 10.74 18.91
N ALA A 101 29.32 11.98 19.36
CA ALA A 101 28.48 13.14 19.06
C ALA A 101 28.34 13.38 17.55
N ASP A 102 29.42 13.18 16.77
CA ASP A 102 29.41 13.36 15.32
C ASP A 102 28.51 12.31 14.63
N ILE A 103 28.56 11.07 15.11
CA ILE A 103 27.73 9.97 14.61
C ILE A 103 26.26 10.21 14.98
N LEU A 104 25.99 10.66 16.20
CA LEU A 104 24.64 10.98 16.66
C LEU A 104 24.00 12.07 15.81
N ASP A 105 24.76 13.11 15.45
CA ASP A 105 24.29 14.18 14.58
C ASP A 105 24.02 13.68 13.15
N ILE A 106 24.83 12.77 12.61
CA ILE A 106 24.56 12.12 11.32
C ILE A 106 23.24 11.35 11.36
N ILE A 107 22.99 10.58 12.42
CA ILE A 107 21.74 9.80 12.56
C ILE A 107 20.53 10.76 12.63
N LYS A 108 20.61 11.83 13.42
CA LYS A 108 19.55 12.85 13.50
C LYS A 108 19.27 13.48 12.13
N GLN A 109 20.32 13.90 11.42
CA GLN A 109 20.19 14.46 10.08
C GLN A 109 19.55 13.47 9.10
N HIS A 110 19.92 12.20 9.17
CA HIS A 110 19.36 11.19 8.28
C HIS A 110 17.86 10.99 8.52
N VAL A 111 17.40 10.99 9.77
CA VAL A 111 15.97 10.91 10.11
C VAL A 111 15.20 12.13 9.57
N LEU A 112 15.78 13.33 9.68
CA LEU A 112 15.19 14.55 9.12
C LEU A 112 15.09 14.51 7.60
N VAL A 113 16.17 14.09 6.92
CA VAL A 113 16.19 13.94 5.47
C VAL A 113 15.15 12.91 5.01
N LEU A 114 15.05 11.77 5.70
CA LEU A 114 14.05 10.75 5.39
C LEU A 114 12.63 11.28 5.55
N HIS A 115 12.36 12.02 6.62
CA HIS A 115 11.07 12.69 6.82
C HIS A 115 10.75 13.68 5.69
N ALA A 116 11.73 14.51 5.31
CA ALA A 116 11.58 15.48 4.23
C ALA A 116 11.35 14.80 2.87
N GLU A 117 12.07 13.72 2.58
CA GLU A 117 11.91 12.96 1.34
C GLU A 117 10.54 12.29 1.25
N ILE A 118 10.02 11.71 2.34
CA ILE A 118 8.65 11.16 2.36
C ILE A 118 7.63 12.25 2.02
N GLN A 119 7.77 13.43 2.64
CA GLN A 119 6.88 14.56 2.34
C GLN A 119 7.04 15.06 0.90
N ARG A 120 8.26 15.02 0.35
CA ARG A 120 8.52 15.39 -1.06
C ARG A 120 7.91 14.39 -2.05
N TYR A 121 7.95 13.09 -1.73
CA TYR A 121 7.37 12.04 -2.58
C TYR A 121 5.85 11.99 -2.51
N PHE A 122 5.28 12.32 -1.35
CA PHE A 122 3.83 12.32 -1.11
C PHE A 122 3.35 13.71 -0.65
N PRO A 123 3.42 14.73 -1.51
CA PRO A 123 3.14 16.12 -1.13
C PRO A 123 1.69 16.34 -0.66
N ASP A 124 0.75 15.58 -1.22
CA ASP A 124 -0.69 15.67 -0.92
C ASP A 124 -1.16 14.76 0.23
N LEU A 125 -0.27 14.31 1.12
CA LEU A 125 -0.64 13.50 2.28
C LEU A 125 -1.77 14.15 3.11
N GLN A 126 -1.80 15.47 3.26
CA GLN A 126 -2.86 16.16 4.02
C GLN A 126 -4.21 16.18 3.31
N ASN A 127 -4.20 16.36 1.99
CA ASN A 127 -5.44 16.26 1.21
C ASN A 127 -5.98 14.84 1.26
N LEU A 128 -5.08 13.84 1.17
CA LEU A 128 -5.44 12.44 1.31
C LEU A 128 -5.95 12.09 2.71
N GLU A 129 -5.44 12.74 3.76
CA GLU A 129 -5.93 12.59 5.14
C GLU A 129 -7.36 13.11 5.29
N LYS A 130 -7.68 14.27 4.71
CA LYS A 130 -9.06 14.79 4.68
C LYS A 130 -10.01 13.86 3.92
N VAL A 131 -9.57 13.38 2.76
CA VAL A 131 -10.33 12.41 1.95
C VAL A 131 -10.54 11.11 2.72
N HIS A 132 -9.50 10.60 3.36
CA HIS A 132 -9.58 9.39 4.18
C HIS A 132 -10.57 9.57 5.31
N TYR A 133 -10.46 10.67 6.06
CA TYR A 133 -11.34 10.95 7.19
C TYR A 133 -12.81 11.11 6.74
N PHE A 134 -13.05 11.77 5.61
CA PHE A 134 -14.37 11.86 4.98
C PHE A 134 -14.94 10.46 4.66
N ILE A 135 -14.13 9.57 4.07
CA ILE A 135 -14.55 8.22 3.66
C ILE A 135 -14.82 7.31 4.86
N THR A 136 -13.96 7.37 5.89
CA THR A 136 -14.05 6.49 7.06
C THR A 136 -14.96 7.04 8.15
N ASN A 137 -15.21 8.35 8.18
CA ASN A 137 -16.02 9.02 9.18
C ASN A 137 -16.97 10.07 8.56
N PRO A 138 -17.82 9.68 7.57
CA PRO A 138 -18.67 10.63 6.86
C PRO A 138 -19.63 11.38 7.79
N PHE A 139 -20.02 10.83 8.93
CA PHE A 139 -20.94 11.47 9.87
C PHE A 139 -20.27 12.27 11.01
N ALA A 140 -18.93 12.36 11.01
CA ALA A 140 -18.17 13.09 12.03
C ALA A 140 -17.30 14.22 11.46
N ILE A 141 -17.27 14.37 10.14
CA ILE A 141 -16.56 15.45 9.44
C ILE A 141 -17.49 16.67 9.27
N SER A 142 -16.91 17.88 9.30
CA SER A 142 -17.61 19.11 8.94
C SER A 142 -17.79 19.18 7.42
N VAL A 143 -18.92 19.74 6.96
CA VAL A 143 -19.18 19.94 5.52
C VAL A 143 -18.11 20.82 4.87
N VAL A 144 -17.55 21.78 5.62
CA VAL A 144 -16.50 22.69 5.15
C VAL A 144 -15.16 21.98 4.94
N ASP A 145 -14.96 20.83 5.60
CA ASP A 145 -13.73 20.05 5.52
C ASP A 145 -13.79 18.95 4.45
N VAL A 146 -14.89 18.87 3.69
CA VAL A 146 -15.01 17.93 2.56
C VAL A 146 -13.94 18.26 1.52
N PRO A 147 -13.25 17.27 0.94
CA PRO A 147 -12.08 17.50 0.09
C PRO A 147 -12.32 18.14 -1.30
N LEU A 148 -13.41 18.90 -1.48
CA LEU A 148 -13.74 19.61 -2.72
C LEU A 148 -14.55 20.88 -2.42
N GLU A 149 -14.31 21.92 -3.22
CA GLU A 149 -15.08 23.19 -3.22
C GLU A 149 -16.36 23.10 -4.08
N ASP A 150 -16.76 21.90 -4.51
CA ASP A 150 -17.96 21.71 -5.33
C ASP A 150 -19.23 21.80 -4.47
N TYR A 151 -19.97 22.87 -4.67
CA TYR A 151 -21.22 23.16 -3.95
C TYR A 151 -22.27 22.05 -4.11
N VAL A 152 -22.36 21.40 -5.27
CA VAL A 152 -23.36 20.35 -5.54
C VAL A 152 -23.08 19.11 -4.67
N ILE A 153 -21.81 18.76 -4.52
CA ILE A 153 -21.38 17.65 -3.66
C ILE A 153 -21.63 18.00 -2.19
N GLN A 154 -21.36 19.25 -1.79
CA GLN A 154 -21.58 19.69 -0.41
C GLN A 154 -23.07 19.67 -0.02
N GLU A 155 -23.97 20.13 -0.89
CA GLU A 155 -25.42 20.05 -0.64
C GLU A 155 -25.89 18.61 -0.50
N GLN A 156 -25.53 17.73 -1.45
CA GLN A 156 -25.89 16.32 -1.37
C GLN A 156 -25.28 15.63 -0.15
N PHE A 157 -24.10 16.08 0.30
CA PHE A 157 -23.47 15.57 1.51
C PHE A 157 -24.22 16.02 2.77
N ILE A 158 -24.74 17.25 2.82
CA ILE A 158 -25.61 17.72 3.90
C ILE A 158 -26.84 16.82 4.02
N ASP A 159 -27.48 16.47 2.90
CA ASP A 159 -28.62 15.57 2.90
C ASP A 159 -28.25 14.17 3.43
N LEU A 160 -27.09 13.65 3.03
CA LEU A 160 -26.56 12.38 3.54
C LEU A 160 -26.34 12.42 5.06
N LEU A 161 -25.80 13.53 5.59
CA LEU A 161 -25.50 13.68 7.03
C LEU A 161 -26.74 13.61 7.93
N ILE A 162 -27.88 14.08 7.44
CA ILE A 162 -29.16 14.10 8.17
C ILE A 162 -29.92 12.77 8.01
N ASP A 163 -29.58 11.96 7.00
CA ASP A 163 -30.21 10.67 6.78
C ASP A 163 -29.83 9.64 7.87
N ARG A 164 -30.82 9.34 8.72
CA ARG A 164 -30.71 8.35 9.79
C ARG A 164 -30.58 6.92 9.26
N GLY A 165 -31.20 6.63 8.11
CA GLY A 165 -31.10 5.35 7.42
C GLY A 165 -29.68 5.11 6.96
N ALA A 166 -29.10 6.07 6.23
CA ALA A 166 -27.69 6.02 5.82
C ALA A 166 -26.74 5.92 7.02
N LYS A 167 -26.98 6.69 8.10
CA LYS A 167 -26.16 6.61 9.31
C LYS A 167 -26.19 5.25 9.99
N ASN A 168 -27.36 4.60 10.01
CA ASN A 168 -27.48 3.25 10.54
C ASN A 168 -26.85 2.21 9.60
N ALA A 169 -27.06 2.37 8.29
CA ALA A 169 -26.43 1.53 7.26
C ALA A 169 -24.91 1.52 7.42
N PHE A 170 -24.28 2.69 7.54
CA PHE A 170 -22.83 2.83 7.74
C PHE A 170 -22.30 2.07 8.96
N ARG A 171 -23.08 1.96 10.03
CA ARG A 171 -22.69 1.22 11.25
C ARG A 171 -22.78 -0.29 11.08
N ASN A 172 -23.59 -0.76 10.14
CA ASN A 172 -23.94 -2.16 9.97
C ASN A 172 -23.29 -2.82 8.74
N MET A 173 -22.57 -2.06 7.91
CA MET A 173 -21.87 -2.58 6.72
C MET A 173 -20.43 -2.06 6.65
N CYS A 174 -19.60 -2.66 5.79
CA CYS A 174 -18.24 -2.15 5.62
C CYS A 174 -18.20 -0.86 4.78
N CYS A 175 -17.14 -0.08 4.94
CA CYS A 175 -16.98 1.23 4.29
C CYS A 175 -17.18 1.16 2.76
N SER A 176 -16.60 0.16 2.08
CA SER A 176 -16.75 0.01 0.63
C SER A 176 -18.18 -0.31 0.20
N GLU A 177 -18.89 -1.18 0.95
CA GLU A 177 -20.28 -1.52 0.66
C GLU A 177 -21.19 -0.31 0.85
N PHE A 178 -20.97 0.45 1.92
CA PHE A 178 -21.71 1.69 2.18
C PHE A 178 -21.61 2.66 1.02
N TRP A 179 -20.40 2.99 0.58
CA TRP A 179 -20.22 3.95 -0.52
C TRP A 179 -20.77 3.44 -1.85
N ILE A 180 -20.86 2.12 -2.06
CA ILE A 180 -21.55 1.53 -3.21
C ILE A 180 -23.07 1.72 -3.10
N GLU A 181 -23.68 1.39 -1.96
CA GLU A 181 -25.12 1.56 -1.73
C GLU A 181 -25.55 3.04 -1.86
N MET A 182 -24.72 3.97 -1.35
CA MET A 182 -25.00 5.40 -1.45
C MET A 182 -24.98 5.92 -2.89
N THR A 183 -24.48 5.17 -3.88
CA THR A 183 -24.55 5.62 -5.29
C THR A 183 -25.97 5.75 -5.82
N LEU A 184 -26.95 5.07 -5.21
CA LEU A 184 -28.36 5.13 -5.61
C LEU A 184 -29.04 6.41 -5.16
N SER A 185 -28.80 6.83 -3.91
CA SER A 185 -29.48 7.97 -3.28
C SER A 185 -28.64 9.25 -3.26
N TYR A 186 -27.31 9.11 -3.24
CA TYR A 186 -26.33 10.20 -3.09
C TYR A 186 -25.17 10.02 -4.08
N PRO A 187 -25.44 10.03 -5.40
CA PRO A 187 -24.50 9.59 -6.44
C PRO A 187 -23.20 10.39 -6.52
N ASP A 188 -23.21 11.68 -6.29
CA ASP A 188 -22.05 12.56 -6.51
C ASP A 188 -21.04 12.44 -5.36
N VAL A 189 -21.54 12.45 -4.12
CA VAL A 189 -20.76 12.19 -2.91
C VAL A 189 -20.22 10.76 -2.90
N ALA A 190 -21.04 9.79 -3.29
CA ALA A 190 -20.63 8.40 -3.37
C ALA A 190 -19.55 8.17 -4.44
N LYS A 191 -19.71 8.76 -5.64
CA LYS A 191 -18.67 8.72 -6.68
C LYS A 191 -17.35 9.33 -6.22
N LEU A 192 -17.41 10.43 -5.46
CA LEU A 192 -16.22 11.03 -4.88
C LEU A 192 -15.49 10.04 -3.98
N ALA A 193 -16.19 9.42 -3.02
CA ALA A 193 -15.60 8.42 -2.14
C ALA A 193 -15.03 7.22 -2.92
N LEU A 194 -15.80 6.69 -3.87
CA LEU A 194 -15.41 5.52 -4.67
C LEU A 194 -14.18 5.78 -5.54
N LYS A 195 -13.97 7.01 -6.03
CA LYS A 195 -12.75 7.39 -6.76
C LYS A 195 -11.47 7.10 -5.97
N PHE A 196 -11.54 7.17 -4.63
CA PHE A 196 -10.39 6.89 -3.77
C PHE A 196 -10.38 5.46 -3.23
N ILE A 197 -11.53 4.77 -3.17
CA ILE A 197 -11.61 3.38 -2.69
C ILE A 197 -11.20 2.37 -3.78
N VAL A 198 -11.60 2.59 -5.03
CA VAL A 198 -11.50 1.63 -6.15
C VAL A 198 -10.14 1.55 -6.90
N PRO A 199 -9.21 2.54 -6.91
CA PRO A 199 -8.04 2.53 -7.81
C PRO A 199 -7.11 1.31 -7.74
N PHE A 200 -7.10 0.59 -6.62
CA PHE A 200 -6.20 -0.55 -6.43
C PHE A 200 -6.80 -1.90 -6.83
N ALA A 201 -8.13 -2.01 -6.92
CA ALA A 201 -8.76 -3.27 -7.34
C ALA A 201 -8.41 -3.59 -8.80
N THR A 202 -8.42 -2.59 -9.69
CA THR A 202 -8.09 -2.79 -11.11
C THR A 202 -6.60 -3.02 -11.33
N THR A 203 -5.73 -2.33 -10.58
CA THR A 203 -4.27 -2.53 -10.71
C THR A 203 -3.86 -3.91 -10.23
N TYR A 204 -4.36 -4.37 -9.08
CA TYR A 204 -4.08 -5.72 -8.57
C TYR A 204 -4.63 -6.81 -9.50
N GLU A 205 -5.87 -6.67 -9.98
CA GLU A 205 -6.45 -7.65 -10.91
C GLU A 205 -5.70 -7.64 -12.25
N CYS A 206 -5.24 -6.47 -12.73
CA CYS A 206 -4.34 -6.37 -13.89
C CYS A 206 -3.00 -7.04 -13.64
N GLU A 207 -2.32 -6.75 -12.51
CA GLU A 207 -1.04 -7.37 -12.15
C GLU A 207 -1.16 -8.88 -11.99
N THR A 208 -2.26 -9.35 -11.40
CA THR A 208 -2.59 -10.78 -11.28
C THR A 208 -2.83 -11.39 -12.66
N ALA A 209 -3.56 -10.71 -13.54
CA ALA A 209 -3.76 -11.13 -14.92
C ALA A 209 -2.45 -11.20 -15.71
N PHE A 210 -1.56 -10.22 -15.55
CA PHE A 210 -0.24 -10.21 -16.18
C PHE A 210 0.70 -11.28 -15.61
N ALA A 211 0.68 -11.52 -14.30
CA ALA A 211 1.45 -12.60 -13.68
C ALA A 211 0.96 -13.98 -14.16
N THR A 212 -0.36 -14.15 -14.26
CA THR A 212 -0.99 -15.36 -14.81
C THR A 212 -0.65 -15.55 -16.28
N LEU A 213 -0.66 -14.48 -17.08
CA LEU A 213 -0.22 -14.48 -18.47
C LEU A 213 1.21 -15.02 -18.59
N LEU A 214 2.12 -14.45 -17.81
CA LEU A 214 3.53 -14.81 -17.83
C LEU A 214 3.73 -16.27 -17.42
N ALA A 215 2.96 -16.76 -16.44
CA ALA A 215 3.00 -18.16 -16.03
C ALA A 215 2.50 -19.12 -17.13
N ILE A 216 1.43 -18.76 -17.85
CA ILE A 216 0.88 -19.54 -18.96
C ILE A 216 1.87 -19.57 -20.14
N GLU A 217 2.42 -18.41 -20.53
CA GLU A 217 3.41 -18.25 -21.60
C GLU A 217 4.72 -19.01 -21.32
N THR A 218 5.18 -19.05 -20.07
CA THR A 218 6.44 -19.71 -19.68
C THR A 218 6.32 -21.23 -19.54
N LYS A 219 5.15 -21.78 -19.16
CA LYS A 219 4.91 -23.23 -19.06
C LYS A 219 4.44 -23.86 -20.38
N VAL A 220 3.71 -23.13 -21.22
CA VAL A 220 3.04 -23.67 -22.41
C VAL A 220 3.63 -23.05 -23.67
N ARG A 221 4.91 -23.31 -23.94
CA ARG A 221 5.48 -23.05 -25.27
C ARG A 221 4.72 -23.89 -26.29
N ASN A 222 3.80 -23.28 -27.05
CA ASN A 222 3.45 -23.55 -28.47
C ASN A 222 2.04 -23.08 -28.92
N LYS A 223 1.25 -22.30 -28.17
CA LYS A 223 -0.02 -21.76 -28.68
C LYS A 223 -0.18 -20.25 -28.48
N LEU A 224 -0.39 -19.56 -29.60
CA LEU A 224 -0.53 -18.11 -29.75
C LEU A 224 -1.82 -17.52 -29.14
N ASN A 225 -2.71 -18.34 -28.56
CA ASN A 225 -4.01 -17.86 -28.04
C ASN A 225 -4.28 -18.35 -26.61
N VAL A 226 -3.90 -17.50 -25.66
CA VAL A 226 -4.03 -17.71 -24.20
C VAL A 226 -5.37 -17.23 -23.62
N ALA A 227 -6.26 -16.67 -24.45
CA ALA A 227 -7.46 -15.97 -23.96
C ALA A 227 -8.43 -16.88 -23.18
N HIS A 228 -8.55 -18.15 -23.56
CA HIS A 228 -9.42 -19.11 -22.86
C HIS A 228 -8.80 -19.57 -21.54
N ASP A 229 -7.50 -19.83 -21.54
CA ASP A 229 -6.76 -20.25 -20.34
C ASP A 229 -6.74 -19.14 -19.29
N MET A 230 -6.58 -17.88 -19.72
CA MET A 230 -6.66 -16.73 -18.83
C MET A 230 -8.05 -16.57 -18.21
N ARG A 231 -9.14 -16.80 -18.97
CA ARG A 231 -10.50 -16.73 -18.41
C ARG A 231 -10.71 -17.78 -17.33
N VAL A 232 -10.21 -18.99 -17.52
CA VAL A 232 -10.31 -20.06 -16.53
C VAL A 232 -9.45 -19.73 -15.31
N ALA A 233 -8.19 -19.31 -15.51
CA ALA A 233 -7.25 -19.06 -14.42
C ALA A 233 -7.61 -17.84 -13.56
N LEU A 234 -8.26 -16.83 -14.14
CA LEU A 234 -8.71 -15.62 -13.41
C LEU A 234 -10.14 -15.74 -12.90
N SER A 235 -10.88 -16.78 -13.28
CA SER A 235 -12.24 -17.01 -12.81
C SER A 235 -12.25 -17.36 -11.33
N LYS A 236 -13.12 -16.70 -10.57
CA LYS A 236 -13.43 -17.04 -9.17
C LYS A 236 -14.57 -18.07 -9.06
N THR A 237 -15.18 -18.43 -10.19
CA THR A 237 -16.27 -19.41 -10.26
C THR A 237 -15.68 -20.81 -10.30
N GLN A 238 -16.08 -21.67 -9.35
CA GLN A 238 -15.68 -23.08 -9.36
C GLN A 238 -16.35 -23.79 -10.54
N PRO A 239 -15.59 -24.54 -11.36
CA PRO A 239 -16.18 -25.32 -12.44
C PRO A 239 -17.04 -26.43 -11.85
N ASN A 240 -18.27 -26.58 -12.35
CA ASN A 240 -19.13 -27.70 -11.98
C ASN A 240 -18.65 -28.95 -12.75
N ILE A 241 -17.72 -29.68 -12.16
CA ILE A 241 -17.10 -30.87 -12.78
C ILE A 241 -18.11 -32.04 -12.86
N GLU A 242 -19.13 -32.04 -11.99
CA GLU A 242 -20.15 -33.10 -11.94
C GLU A 242 -21.07 -33.12 -13.17
N ASP A 243 -21.25 -31.99 -13.86
CA ASP A 243 -22.05 -31.90 -15.09
C ASP A 243 -21.24 -32.21 -16.37
N ILE A 244 -19.92 -32.40 -16.25
CA ILE A 244 -18.98 -32.54 -17.38
C ILE A 244 -18.46 -33.99 -17.54
N LEU A 245 -18.65 -34.83 -16.52
CA LEU A 245 -18.31 -36.26 -16.50
C LEU A 245 -19.53 -37.14 -16.81
#